data_AF-A0A6B3ISN2-F1
#
_entry.id   AF-A0A6B3ISN2-F1
#
_cell.length_a   1.000
_cell.length_b   1.000
_cell.length_c   1.000
_cell.angle_alpha   90.00
_cell.angle_beta   90.00
_cell.angle_gamma   90.00
#
_symmetry.space_group_name_H-M   'P 1'
#
loop_
_entity.id
_entity.type
_entity.pdbx_description
1 polymer ?
#
loop_
_entity_poly.entity_id
_entity_poly.type
_entity_poly.pdbx_seq_one_letter_code
_entity_poly.pdbx_strand_id
1 'polypeptide(L)'
;MPNEAGDIEVQPEIQLLETVLKDIAAGKLRVPKFQRPFVWRPEQMLDLFDSIERGYPIGSLLVWQTQEHLASLDTIGGLTIPAPEPNA
;
A
#
# COMPACT_ATOMS: atom_id res chain seq x y z
N MET A 1 21.40 18.64 18.74
CA MET A 1 20.05 18.04 18.75
C MET A 1 19.55 18.08 17.31
N PRO A 2 19.45 16.98 16.56
CA PRO A 2 18.77 16.99 15.28
C PRO A 2 17.25 16.91 15.50
N ASN A 3 16.53 17.56 14.60
CA ASN A 3 15.11 17.92 14.70
C ASN A 3 14.21 16.71 14.37
N GLU A 4 13.32 16.32 15.29
CA GLU A 4 12.42 15.17 15.17
C GLU A 4 11.06 15.54 14.54
N ALA A 5 11.08 15.82 13.25
CA ALA A 5 9.87 15.75 12.43
C ALA A 5 10.32 15.33 11.04
N GLY A 6 10.12 14.05 10.70
CA GLY A 6 10.26 13.61 9.32
C GLY A 6 9.24 14.35 8.48
N ASP A 7 9.70 15.21 7.57
CA ASP A 7 8.84 15.90 6.64
C ASP A 7 8.01 14.86 5.86
N ILE A 8 6.69 14.95 5.95
CA ILE A 8 5.80 14.15 5.12
C ILE A 8 5.87 14.76 3.72
N GLU A 9 6.72 14.21 2.86
CA GLU A 9 6.82 14.62 1.46
C GLU A 9 5.64 14.02 0.69
N VAL A 10 4.63 14.84 0.40
CA VAL A 10 3.49 14.42 -0.43
C VAL A 10 3.89 14.55 -1.90
N GLN A 11 4.28 13.43 -2.51
CA GLN A 11 4.52 13.36 -3.95
C GLN A 11 3.25 12.89 -4.68
N PRO A 12 2.58 13.75 -5.47
CA PRO A 12 1.45 13.34 -6.29
C PRO A 12 1.96 12.58 -7.51
N GLU A 13 2.36 11.34 -7.32
CA GLU A 13 2.80 10.47 -8.41
C GLU A 13 1.59 9.70 -8.96
N ILE A 14 1.34 9.81 -10.27
CA ILE A 14 0.35 8.97 -10.95
C ILE A 14 0.96 7.58 -11.07
N GLN A 15 0.75 6.76 -10.04
CA GLN A 15 1.14 5.36 -9.99
C GLN A 15 0.06 4.52 -10.68
N LEU A 16 0.45 3.71 -11.66
CA LEU A 16 -0.46 2.73 -12.24
C LEU A 16 -0.75 1.64 -11.22
N LEU A 17 -2.00 1.19 -11.14
CA LEU A 17 -2.39 0.09 -10.26
C LEU A 17 -1.54 -1.16 -10.50
N GLU A 18 -1.15 -1.44 -11.75
CA GLU A 18 -0.26 -2.55 -12.09
C GLU A 18 1.12 -2.45 -11.44
N THR A 19 1.68 -1.25 -11.28
CA THR A 19 2.98 -1.03 -10.66
C THR A 19 2.89 -1.34 -9.17
N VAL A 20 1.84 -0.83 -8.52
CA VAL A 20 1.57 -1.12 -7.10
C VAL A 20 1.40 -2.61 -6.87
N LEU A 21 0.64 -3.30 -7.73
CA LEU A 21 0.45 -4.75 -7.62
C LEU A 21 1.75 -5.53 -7.86
N LYS A 22 2.61 -5.08 -8.78
CA LYS A 22 3.95 -5.67 -8.99
C LYS A 22 4.83 -5.50 -7.75
N ASP A 23 4.82 -4.34 -7.10
CA ASP A 23 5.60 -4.10 -5.88
C ASP A 23 5.10 -4.92 -4.70
N ILE A 24 3.78 -5.14 -4.58
CA ILE A 24 3.21 -6.07 -3.60
C ILE A 24 3.66 -7.50 -3.90
N ALA A 25 3.58 -7.94 -5.15
CA ALA A 25 3.99 -9.28 -5.55
C ALA A 25 5.50 -9.53 -5.36
N ALA A 26 6.32 -8.48 -5.50
CA ALA A 26 7.76 -8.52 -5.22
C ALA A 26 8.10 -8.43 -3.73
N GLY A 27 7.12 -8.19 -2.84
CA GLY A 27 7.34 -8.03 -1.40
C GLY A 27 7.91 -6.67 -0.99
N LYS A 28 8.00 -5.71 -1.92
CA LYS A 28 8.45 -4.33 -1.66
C LYS A 28 7.39 -3.51 -0.93
N LEU A 29 6.13 -3.69 -1.31
CA LEU A 29 4.99 -3.08 -0.62
C LEU A 29 4.26 -4.14 0.19
N ARG A 30 4.14 -3.92 1.51
CA ARG A 30 3.52 -4.89 2.42
C ARG A 30 2.52 -4.20 3.33
N VAL A 31 1.47 -4.93 3.69
CA VAL A 31 0.46 -4.45 4.66
C VAL A 31 0.89 -4.90 6.06
N PRO A 32 1.07 -3.97 7.02
CA PRO A 32 1.46 -4.33 8.37
C PRO A 32 0.36 -5.11 9.10
N LYS A 33 0.73 -6.04 9.99
CA LYS A 33 -0.24 -6.86 10.76
C LYS A 33 -1.09 -6.03 11.71
N PHE A 34 -0.65 -4.84 12.10
CA PHE A 34 -1.43 -3.91 12.93
C PHE A 34 -2.47 -3.12 12.12
N GLN A 35 -2.54 -3.30 10.80
CA GLN A 35 -3.57 -2.67 9.97
C GLN A 35 -4.95 -3.15 10.41
N ARG A 36 -5.90 -2.21 10.44
CA ARG A 36 -7.31 -2.53 10.76
C ARG A 36 -7.81 -3.64 9.82
N PRO A 37 -8.63 -4.58 10.33
CA PRO A 37 -9.33 -5.53 9.46
C PRO A 37 -10.08 -4.84 8.32
N PHE A 38 -10.19 -5.55 7.20
CA PHE A 38 -10.94 -5.08 6.03
C PHE A 38 -12.42 -4.88 6.39
N VAL A 39 -12.96 -3.68 6.12
CA VAL A 39 -14.33 -3.30 6.48
C VAL A 39 -15.20 -2.92 5.28
N TRP A 40 -14.66 -3.00 4.06
CA TRP A 40 -15.41 -2.60 2.88
C TRP A 40 -16.44 -3.66 2.50
N ARG A 41 -17.65 -3.19 2.21
CA ARG A 41 -18.72 -4.02 1.66
C ARG A 41 -18.59 -4.15 0.14
N PRO A 42 -19.18 -5.18 -0.49
CA PRO A 42 -19.11 -5.37 -1.93
C PRO A 42 -19.50 -4.15 -2.76
N GLU A 43 -20.51 -3.38 -2.32
CA GLU A 43 -20.97 -2.19 -3.03
C GLU A 43 -19.89 -1.10 -3.08
N GLN A 44 -19.14 -0.93 -1.99
CA GLN A 44 -18.05 0.07 -1.92
C GLN A 44 -16.88 -0.31 -2.81
N MET A 45 -16.64 -1.61 -3.01
CA MET A 45 -15.64 -2.07 -3.98
C MET A 45 -16.05 -1.72 -5.41
N LEU A 46 -17.33 -1.93 -5.75
CA LEU A 46 -17.87 -1.57 -7.07
C LEU A 46 -17.79 -0.06 -7.32
N ASP A 47 -18.17 0.77 -6.34
CA ASP A 47 -18.09 2.24 -6.46
C ASP A 47 -16.65 2.72 -6.73
N LEU A 48 -15.65 2.05 -6.13
CA LEU A 48 -14.24 2.31 -6.39
C LEU A 48 -13.86 1.94 -7.82
N PHE A 49 -14.26 0.76 -8.29
CA PHE A 49 -13.99 0.33 -9.67
C PHE A 49 -14.63 1.29 -10.70
N ASP A 50 -15.87 1.73 -10.45
CA ASP A 50 -16.54 2.73 -11.29
C ASP A 50 -15.79 4.05 -11.32
N SER A 51 -15.22 4.48 -10.18
CA SER A 51 -14.41 5.70 -10.10
C SER A 51 -13.09 5.57 -10.87
N ILE A 52 -12.45 4.39 -10.81
CA ILE A 52 -11.24 4.08 -11.58
C ILE A 52 -11.52 4.13 -13.09
N GLU A 53 -12.59 3.46 -13.53
CA GLU A 53 -12.97 3.40 -14.96
C GLU A 53 -13.26 4.79 -15.53
N ARG A 54 -13.94 5.64 -14.75
CA ARG A 54 -14.28 7.02 -15.14
C ARG A 54 -13.12 8.01 -15.00
N GLY A 55 -11.97 7.58 -14.48
CA GLY A 55 -10.81 8.43 -14.23
C GLY A 55 -11.03 9.47 -13.13
N TYR A 56 -11.93 9.22 -12.19
CA TYR A 56 -12.12 10.10 -11.04
C TYR A 56 -10.99 9.94 -10.01
N PRO A 57 -10.61 11.01 -9.29
CA PRO A 57 -9.64 10.89 -8.20
C PRO A 57 -10.17 9.97 -7.10
N ILE A 58 -9.46 8.87 -6.83
CA ILE A 58 -9.88 7.82 -5.87
C ILE A 58 -9.25 7.95 -4.47
N GLY A 59 -8.46 9.00 -4.25
CA GLY A 59 -7.76 9.27 -2.99
C GLY A 59 -6.25 9.09 -3.08
N SER A 60 -5.60 8.91 -1.92
CA SER A 60 -4.16 8.71 -1.79
C SER A 60 -3.84 7.45 -0.98
N LEU A 61 -2.66 6.86 -1.24
CA LEU A 61 -2.10 5.78 -0.44
C LEU A 61 -0.98 6.35 0.43
N LEU A 62 -0.95 5.96 1.70
CA LEU A 62 0.16 6.27 2.60
C LEU A 62 1.14 5.10 2.62
N VAL A 63 2.39 5.36 2.27
CA VAL A 63 3.48 4.39 2.32
C VAL A 63 4.48 4.83 3.37
N TRP A 64 4.91 3.87 4.21
CA TRP A 64 5.97 4.09 5.19
C TRP A 64 7.18 3.25 4.81
N GLN A 65 8.28 3.94 4.51
CA GLN A 65 9.59 3.30 4.29
C GLN A 65 10.36 3.26 5.62
N THR A 66 10.74 2.06 6.04
CA THR A 66 11.48 1.82 7.28
C THR A 66 12.46 0.67 7.09
N GLN A 67 13.61 0.74 7.75
CA GLN A 67 14.60 -0.34 7.82
C GLN A 67 14.25 -1.37 8.91
N GLU A 68 13.24 -1.09 9.74
CA GLU A 68 12.81 -2.00 10.79
C GLU A 68 11.99 -3.16 10.22
N HIS A 69 12.29 -4.37 10.67
CA HIS A 69 11.53 -5.56 10.28
C HIS A 69 10.18 -5.61 11.03
N LEU A 70 9.12 -5.18 10.35
CA LEU A 70 7.77 -5.19 10.89
C LEU A 70 6.99 -6.43 10.48
N ALA A 71 6.19 -6.94 11.42
CA ALA A 71 5.26 -8.01 11.12
C ALA A 71 4.23 -7.53 10.07
N SER A 72 4.16 -8.23 8.95
CA SER A 72 3.28 -7.92 7.82
C SER A 72 2.49 -9.15 7.37
N LEU A 73 1.48 -8.93 6.53
CA LEU A 73 0.69 -10.02 5.94
C LEU A 73 1.53 -10.79 4.93
N ASP A 74 1.37 -12.11 4.94
CA ASP A 74 2.04 -13.03 4.01
C ASP A 74 1.16 -13.34 2.78
N THR A 75 -0.09 -12.87 2.80
CA THR A 75 -1.06 -13.05 1.71
C THR A 75 -1.96 -11.84 1.56
N ILE A 76 -2.15 -11.35 0.34
CA ILE A 76 -3.08 -10.26 0.01
C ILE A 76 -3.85 -10.64 -1.25
N GLY A 77 -5.18 -10.66 -1.20
CA GLY A 77 -6.03 -10.88 -2.38
C GLY A 77 -5.77 -12.20 -3.12
N GLY A 78 -5.31 -13.25 -2.43
CA GLY A 78 -4.93 -14.54 -3.02
C GLY A 78 -3.49 -14.60 -3.55
N LEU A 79 -2.73 -13.50 -3.47
CA LEU A 79 -1.30 -13.46 -3.78
C LEU A 79 -0.48 -13.81 -2.54
N THR A 80 0.45 -14.77 -2.67
CA THR A 80 1.48 -15.03 -1.66
C THR A 80 2.59 -14.00 -1.79
N ILE A 81 2.89 -13.30 -0.70
CA ILE A 81 3.90 -12.23 -0.69
C ILE A 81 5.22 -12.83 -0.22
N PRO A 82 6.33 -12.65 -0.96
CA PRO A 82 7.64 -13.13 -0.53
C PRO A 82 8.08 -12.42 0.75
N ALA A 83 9.03 -13.03 1.47
CA ALA A 83 9.65 -12.42 2.65
C ALA A 83 10.29 -11.06 2.27
N PRO A 84 10.33 -10.09 3.19
CA PRO A 84 10.86 -8.78 2.89
C PRO A 84 12.36 -8.93 2.61
N GLU A 85 12.87 -8.20 1.62
CA GLU A 85 14.30 -8.28 1.33
C GLU A 85 15.11 -7.81 2.55
N PRO A 86 16.21 -8.51 2.93
CA PRO A 86 16.96 -8.20 4.15
C PRO A 86 17.59 -6.80 4.21
N ASN A 87 17.61 -6.06 3.10
CA ASN A 87 18.39 -4.84 2.90
C ASN A 87 17.58 -3.66 2.28
N ALA A 88 16.25 -3.65 2.40
CA ALA A 88 15.40 -2.57 1.86
C ALA A 88 15.31 -1.35 2.81
#